data_AF-A0A5C3DQ33-F1
#
_entry.id   AF-A0A5C3DQ33-F1
#
_cell.length_a   1.000
_cell.length_b   1.000
_cell.length_c   1.000
_cell.angle_alpha   90.00
_cell.angle_beta   90.00
_cell.angle_gamma   90.00
#
_symmetry.space_group_name_H-M   'P 1'
#
loop_
_entity.id
_entity.type
_entity.pdbx_description
1 polymer ?
#
loop_
_entity_poly.entity_id
_entity_poly.type
_entity_poly.pdbx_seq_one_letter_code
_entity_poly.pdbx_strand_id
1 'polypeptide(L)'
;MSTPGNVAIIPERPAEKGYWKNEWKETGDKLINMLLTLRQDTEGGWEDRGTHNGCEIAIYPRKPDEPFSVMPMFRGKTHAAGLTPLEVFTGIRMTTFRMMWDTRVQSAHIMRAFSMHEFLFYLVWRGIGPIYKPRDICGIQALRCWDAQGNLQAIPDFTTTTLLLGYQSLDEVPGIPSEVEGCVRAQVFKAAFYLESRDGGCDITYLGHVDLAAAIPNYILSTLHSELPKSSTRLRDMLLTFGVPPVLIDRHNRIALQYLSCNPETRQVSLHATIVQSGTVHLYLDYNKMFTQGVVISNVLGSAAAAVQVREHFGTEDGLERRMLALDLMPEGIGGEFRLIIDAADKEGPESGTGPGWW
;
A
#
# COMPACT_ATOMS: atom_id res chain seq x y z
N MET A 1 28.36 -17.20 -12.81
CA MET A 1 27.45 -18.19 -13.41
C MET A 1 26.21 -18.20 -12.54
N SER A 2 25.10 -17.64 -13.02
CA SER A 2 23.83 -17.60 -12.29
C SER A 2 23.18 -18.97 -12.36
N THR A 3 22.77 -19.50 -11.21
CA THR A 3 22.02 -20.75 -11.14
C THR A 3 20.59 -20.46 -11.58
N PRO A 4 20.03 -21.16 -12.59
CA PRO A 4 18.63 -21.01 -12.97
C PRO A 4 17.76 -21.47 -11.79
N GLY A 5 17.25 -20.52 -10.99
CA GLY A 5 16.50 -20.81 -9.77
C GLY A 5 16.38 -19.64 -8.78
N ASN A 6 17.25 -18.62 -8.86
CA ASN A 6 17.29 -17.51 -7.90
C ASN A 6 16.49 -16.27 -8.36
N VAL A 7 15.34 -16.47 -9.01
CA VAL A 7 14.46 -15.37 -9.47
C VAL A 7 13.11 -15.48 -8.78
N ALA A 8 12.59 -14.36 -8.30
CA ALA A 8 11.24 -14.29 -7.73
C ALA A 8 10.17 -14.54 -8.81
N ILE A 9 9.29 -15.51 -8.56
CA ILE A 9 8.16 -15.84 -9.43
C ILE A 9 6.95 -15.02 -8.98
N ILE A 10 6.74 -13.88 -9.64
CA ILE A 10 5.64 -12.97 -9.32
C ILE A 10 4.35 -13.46 -9.99
N PRO A 11 3.26 -13.68 -9.24
CA PRO A 11 1.99 -14.09 -9.83
C PRO A 11 1.32 -12.91 -10.55
N GLU A 12 0.76 -13.17 -11.72
CA GLU A 12 -0.11 -12.20 -12.41
C GLU A 12 -1.46 -12.03 -11.70
N ARG A 13 -1.90 -13.09 -11.00
CA ARG A 13 -3.21 -13.20 -10.34
C ARG A 13 -3.03 -13.65 -8.88
N PRO A 14 -2.81 -12.74 -7.94
CA PRO A 14 -2.55 -13.09 -6.54
C PRO A 14 -3.77 -13.72 -5.82
N ALA A 15 -4.97 -13.65 -6.42
CA ALA A 15 -6.22 -14.22 -5.93
C ALA A 15 -6.99 -14.95 -7.04
N GLU A 16 -6.31 -15.67 -7.94
CA GLU A 16 -6.86 -16.23 -9.19
C GLU A 16 -8.25 -16.89 -9.07
N LYS A 17 -8.49 -17.66 -8.00
CA LYS A 17 -9.74 -18.39 -7.78
C LYS A 17 -10.61 -17.79 -6.68
N GLY A 18 -10.38 -16.51 -6.36
CA GLY A 18 -10.84 -15.90 -5.12
C GLY A 18 -9.69 -15.70 -4.13
N TYR A 19 -9.99 -15.03 -3.01
CA TYR A 19 -9.01 -14.90 -1.93
C TYR A 19 -8.63 -16.26 -1.35
N TRP A 20 -7.34 -16.42 -1.08
CA TRP A 20 -6.82 -17.64 -0.47
C TRP A 20 -7.22 -17.71 1.00
N LYS A 21 -7.32 -18.93 1.54
CA LYS A 21 -7.36 -19.11 3.00
C LYS A 21 -6.08 -18.52 3.61
N ASN A 22 -6.23 -17.71 4.65
CA ASN A 22 -5.08 -17.12 5.35
C ASN A 22 -4.41 -18.13 6.30
N GLU A 23 -3.44 -18.89 5.79
CA GLU A 23 -2.62 -19.81 6.60
C GLU A 23 -1.68 -19.05 7.56
N TRP A 24 -1.46 -17.75 7.34
CA TRP A 24 -0.60 -16.88 8.15
C TRP A 24 -1.41 -15.97 9.09
N LYS A 25 -2.69 -16.27 9.30
CA LYS A 25 -3.58 -15.43 10.13
C LYS A 25 -3.00 -15.20 11.52
N GLU A 26 -2.48 -16.25 12.17
CA GLU A 26 -1.89 -16.14 13.51
C GLU A 26 -0.66 -15.23 13.52
N THR A 27 0.19 -15.30 12.49
CA THR A 27 1.36 -14.42 12.36
C THR A 27 0.94 -12.96 12.16
N GLY A 28 -0.07 -12.72 11.31
CA GLY A 28 -0.65 -11.39 11.12
C GLY A 28 -1.27 -10.83 12.41
N ASP A 29 -2.00 -11.66 13.15
CA ASP A 29 -2.60 -11.28 14.44
C ASP A 29 -1.52 -10.96 15.49
N LYS A 30 -0.46 -11.76 15.58
CA LYS A 30 0.70 -11.49 16.46
C LYS A 30 1.40 -10.18 16.10
N LEU A 31 1.61 -9.92 14.81
CA LEU A 31 2.18 -8.67 14.33
C LEU A 31 1.34 -7.48 14.77
N ILE A 32 0.03 -7.50 14.51
CA ILE A 32 -0.88 -6.43 14.90
C ILE A 32 -0.88 -6.20 16.42
N ASN A 33 -0.94 -7.27 17.22
CA ASN A 33 -0.93 -7.14 18.69
C ASN A 33 0.37 -6.52 19.20
N MET A 34 1.51 -6.91 18.63
CA MET A 34 2.81 -6.30 18.94
C MET A 34 2.86 -4.82 18.54
N LEU A 35 2.26 -4.46 17.39
CA LEU A 35 2.21 -3.06 16.95
C LEU A 35 1.27 -2.22 17.82
N LEU A 36 0.15 -2.77 18.29
CA LEU A 36 -0.77 -2.05 19.19
C LEU A 36 -0.09 -1.62 20.50
N THR A 37 0.78 -2.46 21.07
CA THR A 37 1.51 -2.12 22.30
C THR A 37 2.80 -1.34 22.04
N LEU A 38 3.35 -1.37 20.82
CA LEU A 38 4.68 -0.84 20.51
C LEU A 38 4.87 0.62 20.92
N ARG A 39 3.86 1.48 20.75
CA ARG A 39 3.95 2.90 21.15
C ARG A 39 4.18 3.05 22.65
N GLN A 40 3.50 2.24 23.46
CA GLN A 40 3.66 2.19 24.92
C GLN A 40 5.00 1.53 25.29
N ASP A 41 5.34 0.41 24.65
CA ASP A 41 6.57 -0.35 24.93
C ASP A 41 7.85 0.43 24.62
N THR A 42 7.77 1.46 23.80
CA THR A 42 8.91 2.29 23.37
C THR A 42 8.85 3.72 23.92
N GLU A 43 7.91 3.99 24.81
CA GLU A 43 7.76 5.30 25.45
C GLU A 43 9.05 5.70 26.19
N GLY A 44 9.47 6.96 26.04
CA GLY A 44 10.68 7.50 26.67
C GLY A 44 12.02 7.05 26.07
N GLY A 45 12.06 6.06 25.18
CA GLY A 45 13.29 5.56 24.54
C GLY A 45 13.65 6.21 23.20
N TRP A 46 12.82 7.12 22.70
CA TRP A 46 13.01 7.79 21.42
C TRP A 46 13.95 9.00 21.53
N GLU A 47 14.98 9.04 20.71
CA GLU A 47 15.84 10.21 20.48
C GLU A 47 15.24 11.09 19.38
N ASP A 48 14.91 12.34 19.73
CA ASP A 48 14.48 13.34 18.76
C ASP A 48 15.63 13.71 17.80
N ARG A 49 15.34 13.70 16.50
CA ARG A 49 16.26 14.11 15.42
C ARG A 49 15.80 15.37 14.71
N GLY A 50 14.82 16.07 15.27
CA GLY A 50 14.29 17.32 14.79
C GLY A 50 13.12 17.15 13.83
N THR A 51 12.71 18.28 13.25
CA THR A 51 11.59 18.36 12.31
C THR A 51 12.08 18.77 10.92
N HIS A 52 11.58 18.12 9.88
CA HIS A 52 11.89 18.45 8.49
C HIS A 52 10.62 18.47 7.63
N ASN A 53 10.26 19.62 7.04
CA ASN A 53 9.04 19.82 6.24
C ASN A 53 7.75 19.33 6.93
N GLY A 54 7.65 19.57 8.24
CA GLY A 54 6.53 19.13 9.07
C GLY A 54 6.55 17.64 9.45
N CYS A 55 7.65 16.93 9.16
CA CYS A 55 7.91 15.58 9.65
C CYS A 55 8.71 15.63 10.95
N GLU A 56 8.16 15.19 12.07
CA GLU A 56 8.92 14.90 13.28
C GLU A 56 9.68 13.57 13.07
N ILE A 57 11.00 13.60 13.26
CA ILE A 57 11.85 12.42 13.07
C ILE A 57 12.41 11.99 14.42
N ALA A 58 12.25 10.71 14.74
CA ALA A 58 12.84 10.14 15.94
C ALA A 58 13.50 8.78 15.66
N ILE A 59 14.52 8.44 16.45
CA ILE A 59 15.24 7.17 16.38
C ILE A 59 15.21 6.50 17.75
N TYR A 60 14.88 5.22 17.78
CA TYR A 60 15.00 4.39 18.96
C TYR A 60 16.32 3.61 18.85
N PRO A 61 17.30 3.85 19.75
CA PRO A 61 18.62 3.27 19.65
C PRO A 61 18.61 1.74 19.63
N ARG A 62 19.63 1.16 18.99
CA ARG A 62 19.87 -0.28 19.07
C ARG A 62 20.23 -0.70 20.48
N LYS A 63 19.90 -1.93 20.81
CA LYS A 63 20.47 -2.58 21.98
C LYS A 63 21.96 -2.90 21.73
N PRO A 64 22.82 -2.88 22.75
CA PRO A 64 24.26 -3.13 22.57
C PRO A 64 24.61 -4.50 21.97
N ASP A 65 23.72 -5.48 22.13
CA ASP A 65 23.87 -6.86 21.65
C ASP A 65 23.31 -7.09 20.23
N GLU A 66 22.63 -6.11 19.63
CA GLU A 66 22.10 -6.24 18.27
C GLU A 66 23.23 -6.19 17.21
N PRO A 67 23.16 -7.04 16.17
CA PRO A 67 24.13 -7.03 15.08
C PRO A 67 24.23 -5.68 14.38
N PHE A 68 25.41 -5.35 13.84
CA PHE A 68 25.62 -4.11 13.05
C PHE A 68 24.84 -4.06 11.73
N SER A 69 24.20 -5.16 11.33
CA SER A 69 23.27 -5.22 10.20
C SER A 69 21.86 -4.75 10.55
N VAL A 70 21.52 -4.72 11.84
CA VAL A 70 20.26 -4.17 12.36
C VAL A 70 20.36 -2.66 12.39
N MET A 71 19.31 -2.00 11.90
CA MET A 71 19.15 -0.56 12.04
C MET A 71 18.48 -0.23 13.38
N PRO A 72 18.88 0.87 14.05
CA PRO A 72 17.99 1.53 15.01
C PRO A 72 16.60 1.69 14.42
N MET A 73 15.58 1.47 15.26
CA MET A 73 14.21 1.66 14.80
C MET A 73 13.97 3.14 14.57
N PHE A 74 13.26 3.48 13.51
CA PHE A 74 13.03 4.88 13.14
C PHE A 74 11.53 5.19 13.16
N ARG A 75 11.20 6.47 13.35
CA ARG A 75 9.84 7.00 13.30
C ARG A 75 9.82 8.32 12.54
N GLY A 76 8.87 8.45 11.62
CA GLY A 76 8.49 9.72 11.00
C GLY A 76 7.02 10.01 11.27
N LYS A 77 6.70 11.18 11.83
CA LYS A 77 5.32 11.60 12.09
C LYS A 77 5.01 12.90 11.34
N THR A 78 3.91 12.91 10.60
CA THR A 78 3.41 14.11 9.91
C THR A 78 1.90 14.19 10.04
N HIS A 79 1.34 15.39 9.89
CA HIS A 79 -0.08 15.59 9.70
C HIS A 79 -0.42 15.86 8.22
N ALA A 80 -1.53 15.31 7.73
CA ALA A 80 -2.04 15.50 6.38
C ALA A 80 -3.45 16.13 6.44
N ALA A 81 -3.49 17.45 6.42
CA ALA A 81 -4.74 18.21 6.51
C ALA A 81 -5.66 17.91 5.32
N GLY A 82 -6.97 17.77 5.58
CA GLY A 82 -7.98 17.55 4.54
C GLY A 82 -7.99 16.15 3.92
N LEU A 83 -7.12 15.24 4.37
CA LEU A 83 -7.13 13.83 3.93
C LEU A 83 -7.65 12.93 5.04
N THR A 84 -8.52 11.99 4.69
CA THR A 84 -9.00 10.95 5.59
C THR A 84 -7.98 9.81 5.74
N PRO A 85 -8.04 9.04 6.84
CA PRO A 85 -7.20 7.85 7.00
C PRO A 85 -7.31 6.84 5.85
N LEU A 86 -8.50 6.64 5.28
CA LEU A 86 -8.72 5.73 4.15
C LEU A 86 -8.00 6.21 2.87
N GLU A 87 -8.05 7.51 2.60
CA GLU A 87 -7.39 8.11 1.42
C GLU A 87 -5.86 7.98 1.53
N VAL A 88 -5.30 8.24 2.72
CA VAL A 88 -3.88 8.03 3.00
C VAL A 88 -3.50 6.55 2.88
N PHE A 89 -4.29 5.65 3.45
CA PHE A 89 -4.09 4.21 3.35
C PHE A 89 -4.02 3.74 1.89
N THR A 90 -4.90 4.27 1.04
CA THR A 90 -4.95 3.91 -0.38
C THR A 90 -3.67 4.34 -1.10
N GLY A 91 -3.12 5.51 -0.78
CA GLY A 91 -1.82 5.98 -1.28
C GLY A 91 -0.64 5.09 -0.86
N ILE A 92 -0.75 4.38 0.28
CA ILE A 92 0.25 3.40 0.73
C ILE A 92 0.09 2.07 -0.03
N ARG A 93 -1.16 1.64 -0.15
CA ARG A 93 -1.53 0.30 -0.63
C ARG A 93 -1.37 0.14 -2.14
N MET A 94 -1.63 1.19 -2.91
CA MET A 94 -1.56 1.13 -4.37
C MET A 94 -0.10 1.17 -4.83
N THR A 95 0.44 0.02 -5.25
CA THR A 95 1.85 -0.14 -5.64
C THR A 95 2.31 0.91 -6.64
N THR A 96 1.52 1.21 -7.68
CA THR A 96 1.89 2.20 -8.71
C THR A 96 2.01 3.60 -8.13
N PHE A 97 1.15 3.96 -7.17
CA PHE A 97 1.22 5.22 -6.45
C PHE A 97 2.39 5.25 -5.46
N ARG A 98 2.65 4.12 -4.78
CA ARG A 98 3.75 3.99 -3.82
C ARG A 98 5.12 4.26 -4.43
N MET A 99 5.35 3.82 -5.67
CA MET A 99 6.61 4.09 -6.38
C MET A 99 6.89 5.57 -6.63
N MET A 100 5.89 6.46 -6.55
CA MET A 100 6.11 7.91 -6.67
C MET A 100 6.70 8.54 -5.41
N TRP A 101 6.22 8.15 -4.24
CA TRP A 101 6.65 8.77 -2.99
C TRP A 101 7.75 7.99 -2.27
N ASP A 102 7.81 6.66 -2.43
CA ASP A 102 8.78 5.80 -1.77
C ASP A 102 10.05 5.60 -2.60
N THR A 103 10.97 6.57 -2.51
CA THR A 103 12.27 6.59 -3.22
C THR A 103 13.16 5.37 -2.99
N ARG A 104 12.89 4.56 -1.97
CA ARG A 104 13.68 3.36 -1.68
C ARG A 104 13.09 2.12 -2.30
N VAL A 105 11.79 2.08 -2.56
CA VAL A 105 11.15 0.97 -3.27
C VAL A 105 11.51 1.00 -4.76
N GLN A 106 12.06 -0.11 -5.23
CA GLN A 106 12.34 -0.39 -6.63
C GLN A 106 11.16 -1.13 -7.28
N SER A 107 10.61 -2.11 -6.57
CA SER A 107 9.43 -2.87 -6.97
C SER A 107 8.69 -3.40 -5.74
N ALA A 108 7.40 -3.64 -5.87
CA ALA A 108 6.59 -4.28 -4.83
C ALA A 108 5.45 -5.07 -5.48
N HIS A 109 5.19 -6.25 -4.94
CA HIS A 109 4.28 -7.22 -5.51
C HIS A 109 3.47 -7.90 -4.42
N ILE A 110 2.24 -8.26 -4.75
CA ILE A 110 1.40 -9.13 -3.95
C ILE A 110 1.66 -10.55 -4.43
N MET A 111 2.13 -11.41 -3.53
CA MET A 111 2.46 -12.81 -3.83
C MET A 111 1.26 -13.73 -3.63
N ARG A 112 0.39 -13.40 -2.67
CA ARG A 112 -0.84 -14.14 -2.39
C ARG A 112 -1.78 -13.28 -1.57
N ALA A 113 -3.01 -13.11 -2.01
CA ALA A 113 -3.99 -12.29 -1.29
C ALA A 113 -5.00 -13.13 -0.50
N PHE A 114 -5.22 -12.77 0.76
CA PHE A 114 -6.22 -13.38 1.64
C PHE A 114 -7.45 -12.49 1.82
N SER A 115 -7.27 -11.20 1.57
CA SER A 115 -8.31 -10.20 1.39
C SER A 115 -7.73 -9.05 0.56
N MET A 116 -8.49 -7.98 0.37
CA MET A 116 -8.00 -6.76 -0.26
C MET A 116 -6.84 -6.11 0.53
N HIS A 117 -6.78 -6.37 1.85
CA HIS A 117 -5.93 -5.64 2.80
C HIS A 117 -4.94 -6.53 3.56
N GLU A 118 -5.10 -7.85 3.52
CA GLU A 118 -4.16 -8.84 4.08
C GLU A 118 -3.59 -9.74 2.97
N PHE A 119 -2.26 -9.76 2.83
CA PHE A 119 -1.60 -10.51 1.78
C PHE A 119 -0.12 -10.76 2.08
N LEU A 120 0.45 -11.75 1.40
CA LEU A 120 1.90 -11.91 1.30
C LEU A 120 2.45 -10.94 0.28
N PHE A 121 3.56 -10.29 0.61
CA PHE A 121 4.22 -9.33 -0.27
C PHE A 121 5.65 -9.78 -0.58
N TYR A 122 6.14 -9.28 -1.71
CA TYR A 122 7.55 -9.25 -2.06
C TYR A 122 7.89 -7.85 -2.52
N LEU A 123 8.96 -7.25 -1.99
CA LEU A 123 9.41 -5.93 -2.41
C LEU A 123 10.93 -5.89 -2.51
N VAL A 124 11.43 -5.01 -3.37
CA VAL A 124 12.85 -4.75 -3.52
C VAL A 124 13.11 -3.30 -3.16
N TRP A 125 14.05 -3.07 -2.25
CA TRP A 125 14.66 -1.78 -2.00
C TRP A 125 15.89 -1.59 -2.88
N ARG A 126 16.03 -0.38 -3.43
CA ARG A 126 17.16 0.03 -4.26
C ARG A 126 18.49 -0.15 -3.51
N GLY A 127 19.61 -0.24 -4.22
CA GLY A 127 20.93 -0.08 -3.59
C GLY A 127 21.17 1.35 -3.09
N ILE A 128 22.29 1.58 -2.39
CA ILE A 128 22.80 2.93 -2.10
C ILE A 128 24.24 3.01 -2.57
N GLY A 129 24.47 3.87 -3.57
CA GLY A 129 25.75 3.93 -4.26
C GLY A 129 26.10 2.61 -4.97
N PRO A 130 27.35 2.48 -5.44
CA PRO A 130 27.78 1.31 -6.22
C PRO A 130 28.03 0.06 -5.38
N ILE A 131 28.19 0.19 -4.06
CA ILE A 131 28.70 -0.89 -3.19
C ILE A 131 27.59 -1.54 -2.36
N TYR A 132 26.57 -0.78 -1.95
CA TYR A 132 25.51 -1.30 -1.09
C TYR A 132 24.36 -1.86 -1.95
N LYS A 133 24.35 -3.18 -2.16
CA LYS A 133 23.41 -3.91 -3.04
C LYS A 133 21.93 -3.63 -2.74
N PRO A 134 21.01 -3.84 -3.71
CA PRO A 134 19.58 -3.92 -3.42
C PRO A 134 19.23 -4.92 -2.33
N ARG A 135 18.12 -4.67 -1.61
CA ARG A 135 17.58 -5.58 -0.59
C ARG A 135 16.24 -6.09 -1.04
N ASP A 136 16.04 -7.39 -1.09
CA ASP A 136 14.71 -7.96 -1.24
C ASP A 136 14.12 -8.30 0.12
N ILE A 137 12.80 -8.20 0.23
CA ILE A 137 12.04 -8.45 1.45
C ILE A 137 10.77 -9.18 1.03
N CYS A 138 10.49 -10.33 1.63
CA CYS A 138 9.20 -11.01 1.53
C CYS A 138 8.58 -11.16 2.91
N GLY A 139 7.25 -11.09 2.99
CA GLY A 139 6.57 -11.11 4.27
C GLY A 139 5.06 -11.05 4.18
N ILE A 140 4.43 -10.71 5.30
CA ILE A 140 2.99 -10.50 5.42
C ILE A 140 2.67 -9.03 5.70
N GLN A 141 1.64 -8.53 5.02
CA GLN A 141 0.96 -7.29 5.40
C GLN A 141 -0.34 -7.64 6.13
N ALA A 142 -0.59 -6.99 7.26
CA ALA A 142 -1.84 -7.09 8.00
C ALA A 142 -2.43 -5.71 8.27
N LEU A 143 -3.76 -5.61 8.34
CA LEU A 143 -4.47 -4.35 8.58
C LEU A 143 -5.51 -4.52 9.69
N ARG A 144 -5.57 -3.61 10.65
CA ARG A 144 -6.77 -3.38 11.46
C ARG A 144 -7.24 -1.95 11.31
N CYS A 145 -8.54 -1.76 11.43
CA CYS A 145 -9.19 -0.47 11.26
C CYS A 145 -10.35 -0.34 12.24
N TRP A 146 -10.59 0.88 12.71
CA TRP A 146 -11.62 1.18 13.69
C TRP A 146 -12.40 2.43 13.30
N ASP A 147 -13.67 2.45 13.68
CA ASP A 147 -14.53 3.62 13.58
C ASP A 147 -14.29 4.62 14.72
N ALA A 148 -15.02 5.74 14.68
CA ALA A 148 -14.93 6.80 15.69
C ALA A 148 -15.34 6.36 17.11
N GLN A 149 -16.10 5.27 17.24
CA GLN A 149 -16.51 4.69 18.52
C GLN A 149 -15.49 3.67 19.03
N GLY A 150 -14.42 3.39 18.27
CA GLY A 150 -13.41 2.40 18.60
C GLY A 150 -13.85 0.97 18.29
N ASN A 151 -14.93 0.75 17.54
CA ASN A 151 -15.33 -0.58 17.11
C ASN A 151 -14.41 -1.05 15.98
N LEU A 152 -13.99 -2.31 16.04
CA LEU A 152 -13.20 -2.92 14.98
C LEU A 152 -14.05 -3.09 13.71
N GLN A 153 -13.55 -2.56 12.60
CA GLN A 153 -14.15 -2.72 11.28
C GLN A 153 -13.45 -3.85 10.52
N ALA A 154 -14.22 -4.65 9.78
CA ALA A 154 -13.68 -5.70 8.92
C ALA A 154 -13.04 -5.14 7.64
N ILE A 155 -13.61 -4.06 7.11
CA ILE A 155 -13.21 -3.42 5.85
C ILE A 155 -13.24 -1.92 6.10
N PRO A 156 -12.15 -1.20 5.81
CA PRO A 156 -12.10 0.24 6.00
C PRO A 156 -12.98 0.96 4.98
N ASP A 157 -13.61 2.04 5.41
CA ASP A 157 -14.38 2.94 4.57
C ASP A 157 -14.25 4.38 5.10
N PHE A 158 -15.04 5.33 4.58
CA PHE A 158 -14.91 6.74 4.97
C PHE A 158 -15.32 7.04 6.42
N THR A 159 -15.95 6.09 7.11
CA THR A 159 -16.22 6.19 8.56
C THR A 159 -15.03 5.74 9.41
N THR A 160 -14.01 5.12 8.80
CA THR A 160 -12.80 4.68 9.49
C THR A 160 -11.98 5.88 9.96
N THR A 161 -11.79 5.98 11.28
CA THR A 161 -10.97 7.03 11.89
C THR A 161 -9.57 6.57 12.24
N THR A 162 -9.35 5.27 12.39
CA THR A 162 -8.04 4.74 12.77
C THR A 162 -7.70 3.53 11.90
N LEU A 163 -6.50 3.48 11.31
CA LEU A 163 -5.94 2.30 10.67
C LEU A 163 -4.55 2.00 11.21
N LEU A 164 -4.28 0.72 11.44
CA LEU A 164 -2.97 0.18 11.74
C LEU A 164 -2.59 -0.82 10.66
N LEU A 165 -1.65 -0.42 9.81
CA LEU A 165 -1.10 -1.23 8.75
C LEU A 165 0.28 -1.74 9.16
N GLY A 166 0.45 -3.06 9.26
CA GLY A 166 1.69 -3.71 9.69
C GLY A 166 2.36 -4.50 8.58
N TYR A 167 3.70 -4.56 8.62
CA TYR A 167 4.54 -5.44 7.81
C TYR A 167 5.53 -6.22 8.67
N GLN A 168 5.71 -7.49 8.35
CA GLN A 168 6.74 -8.35 8.95
C GLN A 168 7.26 -9.33 7.91
N SER A 169 8.57 -9.60 7.93
CA SER A 169 9.18 -10.61 7.08
C SER A 169 8.77 -12.02 7.49
N LEU A 170 8.76 -12.92 6.51
CA LEU A 170 8.56 -14.35 6.68
C LEU A 170 9.78 -15.08 6.11
N ASP A 171 10.11 -16.23 6.70
CA ASP A 171 11.21 -17.07 6.22
C ASP A 171 10.92 -17.62 4.82
N GLU A 172 9.66 -18.01 4.59
CA GLU A 172 9.21 -18.59 3.33
C GLU A 172 7.95 -17.89 2.82
N VAL A 173 7.99 -17.49 1.55
CA VAL A 173 6.83 -16.99 0.79
C VAL A 173 6.77 -17.76 -0.53
N PRO A 174 5.62 -18.34 -0.91
CA PRO A 174 5.49 -19.08 -2.16
C PRO A 174 5.96 -18.27 -3.38
N GLY A 175 6.81 -18.88 -4.20
CA GLY A 175 7.38 -18.27 -5.40
C GLY A 175 8.62 -17.41 -5.15
N ILE A 176 9.05 -17.22 -3.90
CA ILE A 176 10.25 -16.46 -3.56
C ILE A 176 11.36 -17.43 -3.11
N PRO A 177 12.51 -17.51 -3.82
CA PRO A 177 13.63 -18.34 -3.39
C PRO A 177 14.29 -17.75 -2.13
N SER A 178 15.10 -18.56 -1.44
CA SER A 178 15.89 -18.13 -0.27
C SER A 178 16.90 -17.05 -0.62
N GLU A 179 17.44 -17.08 -1.85
CA GLU A 179 18.31 -16.06 -2.41
C GLU A 179 17.74 -15.58 -3.74
N VAL A 180 17.60 -14.25 -3.88
CA VAL A 180 17.23 -13.62 -5.14
C VAL A 180 18.46 -12.96 -5.76
N GLU A 181 18.69 -13.24 -7.04
CA GLU A 181 19.81 -12.70 -7.78
C GLU A 181 19.85 -11.16 -7.71
N GLY A 182 21.04 -10.63 -7.42
CA GLY A 182 21.28 -9.19 -7.32
C GLY A 182 20.82 -8.55 -6.00
N CYS A 183 20.15 -9.28 -5.12
CA CYS A 183 19.64 -8.78 -3.84
C CYS A 183 20.34 -9.43 -2.63
N VAL A 184 20.21 -8.77 -1.49
CA VAL A 184 20.48 -9.34 -0.16
C VAL A 184 19.16 -9.39 0.59
N ARG A 185 18.76 -10.55 1.11
CA ARG A 185 17.48 -10.71 1.83
C ARG A 185 17.51 -9.96 3.16
N ALA A 186 16.77 -8.87 3.24
CA ALA A 186 16.56 -8.14 4.49
C ALA A 186 15.37 -8.70 5.28
N GLN A 187 15.39 -8.48 6.59
CA GLN A 187 14.37 -8.95 7.51
C GLN A 187 13.70 -7.76 8.20
N VAL A 188 12.41 -7.57 7.93
CA VAL A 188 11.58 -6.60 8.64
C VAL A 188 11.07 -7.27 9.91
N PHE A 189 11.62 -6.91 11.05
CA PHE A 189 11.10 -7.36 12.34
C PHE A 189 9.70 -6.81 12.59
N LYS A 190 9.53 -5.53 12.25
CA LYS A 190 8.25 -4.81 12.31
C LYS A 190 8.37 -3.50 11.53
N ALA A 191 7.35 -3.18 10.75
CA ALA A 191 7.13 -1.84 10.25
C ALA A 191 5.63 -1.54 10.28
N ALA A 192 5.27 -0.27 10.48
CA ALA A 192 3.88 0.10 10.61
C ALA A 192 3.58 1.51 10.09
N PHE A 193 2.37 1.67 9.58
CA PHE A 193 1.71 2.96 9.46
C PHE A 193 0.53 3.00 10.44
N TYR A 194 0.54 4.00 11.32
CA TYR A 194 -0.63 4.39 12.10
C TYR A 194 -1.24 5.61 11.41
N LEU A 195 -2.50 5.49 11.04
CA LEU A 195 -3.27 6.53 10.36
C LEU A 195 -4.43 6.89 11.27
N GLU A 196 -4.46 8.11 11.76
CA GLU A 196 -5.40 8.55 12.80
C GLU A 196 -6.08 9.85 12.37
N SER A 197 -7.40 9.84 12.31
CA SER A 197 -8.19 11.05 12.03
C SER A 197 -7.98 12.05 13.16
N ARG A 198 -7.58 13.27 12.80
CA ARG A 198 -7.30 14.34 13.75
C ARG A 198 -7.45 15.69 13.07
N ASP A 199 -8.03 16.68 13.75
CA ASP A 199 -8.03 18.09 13.33
C ASP A 199 -8.47 18.32 11.86
N GLY A 200 -9.42 17.52 11.36
CA GLY A 200 -9.91 17.60 9.97
C GLY A 200 -8.97 17.02 8.91
N GLY A 201 -8.02 16.17 9.32
CA GLY A 201 -7.10 15.45 8.44
C GLY A 201 -6.67 14.12 9.04
N CYS A 202 -5.48 13.66 8.66
CA CYS A 202 -4.91 12.39 9.12
C CYS A 202 -3.51 12.60 9.68
N ASP A 203 -3.30 12.23 10.94
CA ASP A 203 -1.97 11.99 11.49
C ASP A 203 -1.42 10.70 10.89
N ILE A 204 -0.19 10.77 10.37
CA ILE A 204 0.53 9.66 9.74
C ILE A 204 1.78 9.40 10.56
N THR A 205 1.84 8.26 11.24
CA THR A 205 3.07 7.79 11.90
C THR A 205 3.62 6.59 11.14
N TYR A 206 4.79 6.73 10.54
CA TYR A 206 5.53 5.63 9.93
C TYR A 206 6.65 5.17 10.86
N LEU A 207 6.74 3.86 11.10
CA LEU A 207 7.76 3.23 11.93
C LEU A 207 8.38 2.04 11.19
N GLY A 208 9.69 1.83 11.35
CA GLY A 208 10.36 0.65 10.82
C GLY A 208 11.52 0.16 11.68
N HIS A 209 11.64 -1.15 11.83
CA HIS A 209 12.75 -1.86 12.45
C HIS A 209 13.16 -3.05 11.57
N VAL A 210 14.39 -2.98 11.04
CA VAL A 210 14.83 -3.83 9.93
C VAL A 210 16.28 -4.27 10.14
N ASP A 211 16.56 -5.52 9.84
CA ASP A 211 17.90 -6.05 9.60
C ASP A 211 18.20 -6.08 8.09
N LEU A 212 19.27 -5.39 7.67
CA LEU A 212 19.69 -5.33 6.28
C LEU A 212 20.60 -6.50 5.86
N ALA A 213 20.76 -7.48 6.75
CA ALA A 213 21.50 -8.74 6.61
C ALA A 213 22.98 -8.59 6.23
N ALA A 214 23.51 -7.37 6.31
CA ALA A 214 24.92 -7.06 6.12
C ALA A 214 25.28 -5.83 6.95
N ALA A 215 26.51 -5.79 7.46
CA ALA A 215 27.02 -4.66 8.24
C ALA A 215 26.79 -3.34 7.49
N ILE A 216 26.27 -2.33 8.20
CA ILE A 216 25.86 -1.05 7.61
C ILE A 216 26.98 -0.03 7.81
N PRO A 217 27.62 0.49 6.74
CA PRO A 217 28.56 1.60 6.86
C PRO A 217 27.87 2.85 7.44
N ASN A 218 28.59 3.64 8.25
CA ASN A 218 28.01 4.81 8.93
C ASN A 218 27.36 5.83 7.99
N TYR A 219 27.92 6.07 6.80
CA TYR A 219 27.33 7.00 5.82
C TYR A 219 25.99 6.48 5.26
N ILE A 220 25.88 5.15 5.07
CA ILE A 220 24.63 4.50 4.66
C ILE A 220 23.61 4.60 5.77
N LEU A 221 24.01 4.27 7.01
CA LEU A 221 23.14 4.35 8.17
C LEU A 221 22.57 5.77 8.35
N SER A 222 23.43 6.78 8.23
CA SER A 222 23.04 8.20 8.32
C SER A 222 22.06 8.58 7.21
N THR A 223 22.30 8.11 5.98
CA THR A 223 21.38 8.33 4.85
C THR A 223 20.01 7.71 5.12
N LEU A 224 19.97 6.46 5.58
CA LEU A 224 18.72 5.75 5.85
C LEU A 224 17.93 6.37 7.02
N HIS A 225 18.60 6.79 8.10
CA HIS A 225 17.95 7.49 9.21
C HIS A 225 17.34 8.83 8.79
N SER A 226 17.97 9.52 7.84
CA SER A 226 17.41 10.75 7.27
C SER A 226 16.20 10.46 6.37
N GLU A 227 16.30 9.47 5.50
CA GLU A 227 15.36 9.33 4.38
C GLU A 227 14.13 8.47 4.66
N LEU A 228 14.28 7.38 5.43
CA LEU A 228 13.17 6.46 5.69
C LEU A 228 12.03 7.11 6.48
N PRO A 229 12.27 7.88 7.56
CA PRO A 229 11.20 8.58 8.28
C PRO A 229 10.41 9.55 7.40
N LYS A 230 11.07 10.21 6.44
CA LYS A 230 10.45 11.19 5.53
C LYS A 230 9.48 10.57 4.53
N SER A 231 9.37 9.24 4.46
CA SER A 231 8.37 8.55 3.64
C SER A 231 6.94 9.03 3.91
N SER A 232 6.58 9.28 5.18
CA SER A 232 5.24 9.75 5.55
C SER A 232 4.94 11.15 4.98
N THR A 233 5.94 12.04 4.98
CA THR A 233 5.83 13.38 4.39
C THR A 233 5.76 13.34 2.87
N ARG A 234 6.57 12.49 2.21
CA ARG A 234 6.49 12.32 0.75
C ARG A 234 5.13 11.76 0.32
N LEU A 235 4.56 10.82 1.08
CA LEU A 235 3.21 10.32 0.86
C LEU A 235 2.17 11.44 0.95
N ARG A 236 2.20 12.22 2.05
CA ARG A 236 1.33 13.40 2.24
C ARG A 236 1.44 14.34 1.04
N ASP A 237 2.66 14.74 0.69
CA ASP A 237 2.91 15.71 -0.36
C ASP A 237 2.43 15.20 -1.73
N MET A 238 2.61 13.91 -2.04
CA MET A 238 2.09 13.32 -3.28
C MET A 238 0.56 13.32 -3.32
N LEU A 239 -0.12 12.92 -2.24
CA LEU A 239 -1.58 12.94 -2.18
C LEU A 239 -2.12 14.38 -2.30
N LEU A 240 -1.51 15.33 -1.60
CA LEU A 240 -1.87 16.75 -1.67
C LEU A 240 -1.50 17.40 -3.00
N THR A 241 -0.57 16.84 -3.78
CA THR A 241 -0.18 17.38 -5.08
C THR A 241 -1.02 16.78 -6.20
N PHE A 242 -1.02 15.45 -6.32
CA PHE A 242 -1.62 14.73 -7.44
C PHE A 242 -3.08 14.31 -7.20
N GLY A 243 -3.55 14.40 -5.95
CA GLY A 243 -4.86 13.90 -5.56
C GLY A 243 -4.80 12.47 -5.02
N VAL A 244 -5.93 12.02 -4.50
CA VAL A 244 -6.06 10.68 -3.94
C VAL A 244 -6.23 9.65 -5.07
N PRO A 245 -5.43 8.57 -5.11
CA PRO A 245 -5.65 7.50 -6.07
C PRO A 245 -7.00 6.79 -5.81
N PRO A 246 -7.54 6.05 -6.80
CA PRO A 246 -8.83 5.39 -6.68
C PRO A 246 -8.96 4.52 -5.42
N VAL A 247 -10.03 4.74 -4.66
CA VAL A 247 -10.32 4.03 -3.40
C VAL A 247 -11.44 3.03 -3.66
N LEU A 248 -11.13 1.74 -3.54
CA LEU A 248 -12.08 0.65 -3.73
C LEU A 248 -12.68 0.23 -2.38
N ILE A 249 -14.00 0.24 -2.28
CA ILE A 249 -14.76 -0.09 -1.07
C ILE A 249 -15.69 -1.25 -1.37
N ASP A 250 -15.35 -2.43 -0.85
CA ASP A 250 -16.10 -3.67 -1.02
C ASP A 250 -16.52 -4.25 0.33
N ARG A 251 -17.53 -3.68 0.97
CA ARG A 251 -17.98 -4.05 2.33
C ARG A 251 -18.43 -5.50 2.49
N HIS A 252 -18.70 -6.20 1.38
CA HIS A 252 -19.33 -7.51 1.40
C HIS A 252 -18.46 -8.58 0.71
N ASN A 253 -17.18 -8.27 0.42
CA ASN A 253 -16.27 -9.17 -0.29
C ASN A 253 -16.89 -9.72 -1.59
N ARG A 254 -17.52 -8.83 -2.36
CA ARG A 254 -18.13 -9.15 -3.66
C ARG A 254 -17.08 -9.50 -4.71
N ILE A 255 -15.84 -9.01 -4.56
CA ILE A 255 -14.76 -9.28 -5.51
C ILE A 255 -13.49 -9.80 -4.83
N ALA A 256 -12.75 -10.61 -5.57
CA ALA A 256 -11.36 -10.91 -5.29
C ALA A 256 -10.48 -10.03 -6.18
N LEU A 257 -9.81 -9.05 -5.57
CA LEU A 257 -8.99 -8.09 -6.28
C LEU A 257 -7.69 -8.74 -6.76
N GLN A 258 -7.44 -8.75 -8.07
CA GLN A 258 -6.15 -9.16 -8.64
C GLN A 258 -5.18 -7.99 -8.61
N TYR A 259 -5.61 -6.83 -9.12
CA TYR A 259 -4.88 -5.57 -8.97
C TYR A 259 -5.79 -4.36 -9.16
N LEU A 260 -5.40 -3.26 -8.53
CA LEU A 260 -5.89 -1.91 -8.79
C LEU A 260 -4.66 -1.03 -9.02
N SER A 261 -4.59 -0.39 -10.18
CA SER A 261 -3.53 0.53 -10.53
C SER A 261 -4.10 1.84 -11.04
N CYS A 262 -3.38 2.91 -10.75
CA CYS A 262 -3.57 4.22 -11.35
C CYS A 262 -2.21 4.67 -11.90
N ASN A 263 -2.16 4.99 -13.18
CA ASN A 263 -1.00 5.63 -13.79
C ASN A 263 -1.07 7.12 -13.43
N PRO A 264 -0.08 7.67 -12.70
CA PRO A 264 -0.16 9.04 -12.21
C PRO A 264 -0.05 10.11 -13.31
N GLU A 265 0.61 9.81 -14.42
CA GLU A 265 0.78 10.74 -15.53
C GLU A 265 -0.48 10.78 -16.40
N THR A 266 -0.96 9.60 -16.80
CA THR A 266 -2.10 9.48 -17.72
C THR A 266 -3.45 9.46 -17.01
N ARG A 267 -3.43 9.35 -15.67
CA ARG A 267 -4.60 9.16 -14.79
C ARG A 267 -5.46 7.95 -15.17
N GLN A 268 -4.95 7.03 -15.97
CA GLN A 268 -5.68 5.82 -16.32
C GLN A 268 -5.75 4.90 -15.11
N VAL A 269 -6.96 4.46 -14.78
CA VAL A 269 -7.24 3.47 -13.74
C VAL A 269 -7.50 2.13 -14.40
N SER A 270 -6.85 1.09 -13.88
CA SER A 270 -7.14 -0.30 -14.27
C SER A 270 -7.48 -1.10 -13.01
N LEU A 271 -8.70 -1.59 -12.95
CA LEU A 271 -9.18 -2.52 -11.94
C LEU A 271 -9.34 -3.90 -12.56
N HIS A 272 -8.72 -4.92 -11.99
CA HIS A 272 -8.89 -6.31 -12.42
C HIS A 272 -9.28 -7.17 -11.22
N ALA A 273 -10.42 -7.86 -11.33
CA ALA A 273 -10.98 -8.63 -10.24
C ALA A 273 -11.82 -9.81 -10.73
N THR A 274 -11.98 -10.80 -9.86
CA THR A 274 -12.93 -11.92 -10.01
C THR A 274 -14.20 -11.60 -9.24
N ILE A 275 -15.38 -11.80 -9.84
CA ILE A 275 -16.65 -11.66 -9.13
C ILE A 275 -16.85 -12.87 -8.22
N VAL A 276 -16.91 -12.65 -6.91
CA VAL A 276 -17.15 -13.69 -5.90
C VAL A 276 -18.63 -13.76 -5.55
N GLN A 277 -19.30 -12.61 -5.50
CA GLN A 277 -20.73 -12.51 -5.21
C GLN A 277 -21.34 -11.37 -6.02
N SER A 278 -22.63 -11.48 -6.35
CA SER A 278 -23.40 -10.38 -6.90
C SER A 278 -23.63 -9.28 -5.87
N GLY A 279 -23.92 -8.07 -6.35
CA GLY A 279 -24.14 -6.88 -5.53
C GLY A 279 -23.31 -5.71 -6.02
N THR A 280 -23.12 -4.69 -5.18
CA THR A 280 -22.44 -3.45 -5.59
C THR A 280 -21.12 -3.29 -4.84
N VAL A 281 -20.09 -2.87 -5.57
CA VAL A 281 -18.81 -2.38 -5.05
C VAL A 281 -18.67 -0.91 -5.42
N HIS A 282 -18.06 -0.10 -4.56
CA HIS A 282 -17.87 1.33 -4.83
C HIS A 282 -16.40 1.63 -5.13
N LEU A 283 -16.18 2.45 -6.14
CA LEU A 283 -14.87 3.00 -6.49
C LEU A 283 -14.96 4.52 -6.38
N TYR A 284 -14.38 5.07 -5.32
CA TYR A 284 -14.22 6.51 -5.16
C TYR A 284 -13.06 7.00 -6.02
N LEU A 285 -13.27 8.14 -6.66
CA LEU A 285 -12.30 8.85 -7.49
C LEU A 285 -12.23 10.29 -6.98
N ASP A 286 -11.03 10.84 -6.85
CA ASP A 286 -10.84 12.22 -6.43
C ASP A 286 -11.19 13.18 -7.58
N TYR A 287 -12.47 13.53 -7.69
CA TYR A 287 -12.98 14.50 -8.67
C TYR A 287 -12.60 15.95 -8.36
N ASN A 288 -12.06 16.24 -7.18
CA ASN A 288 -11.65 17.60 -6.82
C ASN A 288 -10.23 17.91 -7.33
N LYS A 289 -9.40 16.88 -7.49
CA LYS A 289 -7.98 17.06 -7.81
C LYS A 289 -7.49 16.20 -8.96
N MET A 290 -7.75 14.90 -8.93
CA MET A 290 -7.21 13.97 -9.93
C MET A 290 -8.08 13.93 -11.19
N PHE A 291 -9.41 13.87 -11.02
CA PHE A 291 -10.39 13.67 -12.10
C PHE A 291 -11.35 14.85 -12.23
N THR A 292 -10.82 16.07 -12.34
CA THR A 292 -11.61 17.32 -12.27
C THR A 292 -12.67 17.49 -13.35
N GLN A 293 -12.46 16.90 -14.53
CA GLN A 293 -13.44 16.89 -15.62
C GLN A 293 -14.29 15.61 -15.67
N GLY A 294 -14.16 14.74 -14.66
CA GLY A 294 -14.80 13.44 -14.63
C GLY A 294 -13.96 12.34 -15.28
N VAL A 295 -14.61 11.21 -15.56
CA VAL A 295 -13.99 10.02 -16.12
C VAL A 295 -14.84 9.38 -17.20
N VAL A 296 -14.20 8.61 -18.07
CA VAL A 296 -14.84 7.79 -19.11
C VAL A 296 -14.48 6.33 -18.88
N ILE A 297 -15.49 5.45 -18.95
CA ILE A 297 -15.28 4.01 -18.95
C ILE A 297 -14.85 3.58 -20.34
N SER A 298 -13.54 3.46 -20.54
CA SER A 298 -12.96 3.17 -21.85
C SER A 298 -13.15 1.71 -22.25
N ASN A 299 -13.12 0.79 -21.29
CA ASN A 299 -13.32 -0.62 -21.58
C ASN A 299 -13.75 -1.44 -20.36
N VAL A 300 -14.54 -2.50 -20.63
CA VAL A 300 -14.83 -3.58 -19.69
C VAL A 300 -14.52 -4.90 -20.41
N LEU A 301 -13.50 -5.61 -19.94
CA LEU A 301 -12.96 -6.81 -20.57
C LEU A 301 -13.08 -8.01 -19.63
N GLY A 302 -12.94 -9.22 -20.15
CA GLY A 302 -12.92 -10.46 -19.37
C GLY A 302 -14.18 -11.31 -19.50
N SER A 303 -14.16 -12.51 -18.93
CA SER A 303 -15.26 -13.47 -19.03
C SER A 303 -16.56 -13.02 -18.37
N ALA A 304 -16.47 -12.13 -17.37
CA ALA A 304 -17.61 -11.53 -16.69
C ALA A 304 -17.93 -10.10 -17.13
N ALA A 305 -17.33 -9.59 -18.22
CA ALA A 305 -17.51 -8.19 -18.63
C ALA A 305 -18.98 -7.78 -18.80
N ALA A 306 -19.81 -8.64 -19.40
CA ALA A 306 -21.24 -8.39 -19.61
C ALA A 306 -22.06 -8.38 -18.31
N ALA A 307 -21.50 -8.89 -17.21
CA ALA A 307 -22.12 -8.94 -15.89
C ALA A 307 -21.71 -7.77 -14.98
N VAL A 308 -20.99 -6.78 -15.51
CA VAL A 308 -20.57 -5.58 -14.78
C VAL A 308 -21.25 -4.36 -15.37
N GLN A 309 -22.05 -3.68 -14.57
CA GLN A 309 -22.60 -2.36 -14.91
C GLN A 309 -21.92 -1.30 -14.06
N VAL A 310 -21.56 -0.19 -14.68
CA VAL A 310 -20.94 0.96 -13.99
C VAL A 310 -21.90 2.13 -14.07
N ARG A 311 -22.21 2.72 -12.92
CA ARG A 311 -23.02 3.94 -12.81
C ARG A 311 -22.44 4.88 -11.79
N GLU A 312 -22.82 6.15 -11.86
CA GLU A 312 -22.49 7.09 -10.80
C GLU A 312 -23.28 6.79 -9.53
N HIS A 313 -22.65 7.08 -8.40
CA HIS A 313 -23.24 6.98 -7.08
C HIS A 313 -22.76 8.15 -6.22
N PHE A 314 -23.68 8.72 -5.45
CA PHE A 314 -23.39 9.76 -4.47
C PHE A 314 -23.69 9.19 -3.09
N GLY A 315 -22.67 9.05 -2.26
CA GLY A 315 -22.80 8.56 -0.88
C GLY A 315 -22.56 9.69 0.13
N THR A 316 -23.15 9.56 1.32
CA THR A 316 -22.99 10.53 2.43
C THR A 316 -22.67 9.84 3.75
N GLU A 317 -21.99 8.70 3.70
CA GLU A 317 -21.85 7.77 4.82
C GLU A 317 -21.04 8.34 5.99
N ASP A 318 -20.11 9.27 5.71
CA ASP A 318 -19.33 10.05 6.69
C ASP A 318 -19.90 11.46 6.90
N GLY A 319 -21.12 11.73 6.42
CA GLY A 319 -21.74 13.06 6.44
C GLY A 319 -21.26 14.01 5.34
N LEU A 320 -20.33 13.58 4.48
CA LEU A 320 -19.87 14.34 3.32
C LEU A 320 -20.39 13.70 2.04
N GLU A 321 -20.92 14.51 1.12
CA GLU A 321 -21.29 13.99 -0.20
C GLU A 321 -20.04 13.58 -0.98
N ARG A 322 -19.98 12.31 -1.38
CA ARG A 322 -18.88 11.72 -2.11
C ARG A 322 -19.41 11.13 -3.41
N ARG A 323 -18.90 11.65 -4.53
CA ARG A 323 -19.11 11.09 -5.86
C ARG A 323 -18.22 9.87 -6.05
N MET A 324 -18.83 8.76 -6.45
CA MET A 324 -18.21 7.46 -6.64
C MET A 324 -18.76 6.79 -7.89
N LEU A 325 -18.09 5.75 -8.35
CA LEU A 325 -18.66 4.79 -9.29
C LEU A 325 -19.19 3.60 -8.49
N ALA A 326 -20.43 3.21 -8.75
CA ALA A 326 -20.98 1.93 -8.31
C ALA A 326 -20.79 0.91 -9.44
N LEU A 327 -20.15 -0.19 -9.10
CA LEU A 327 -19.94 -1.35 -9.95
C LEU A 327 -20.98 -2.40 -9.52
N ASP A 328 -22.08 -2.50 -10.25
CA ASP A 328 -23.12 -3.50 -10.03
C ASP A 328 -22.71 -4.80 -10.73
N LEU A 329 -22.55 -5.84 -9.92
CA LEU A 329 -22.07 -7.16 -10.30
C LEU A 329 -23.25 -8.13 -10.33
N MET A 330 -23.53 -8.68 -11.52
CA MET A 330 -24.68 -9.53 -11.74
C MET A 330 -24.39 -11.00 -11.37
N PRO A 331 -25.38 -11.79 -10.91
CA PRO A 331 -25.19 -13.18 -10.51
C PRO A 331 -24.55 -14.07 -11.59
N GLU A 332 -24.87 -13.86 -12.85
CA GLU A 332 -24.33 -14.58 -14.01
C GLU A 332 -22.82 -14.38 -14.21
N GLY A 333 -22.23 -13.35 -13.60
CA GLY A 333 -20.78 -13.09 -13.64
C GLY A 333 -19.97 -13.78 -12.55
N ILE A 334 -20.62 -14.42 -11.57
CA ILE A 334 -19.93 -15.05 -10.43
C ILE A 334 -18.93 -16.12 -10.92
N GLY A 335 -17.71 -16.05 -10.40
CA GLY A 335 -16.58 -16.89 -10.79
C GLY A 335 -15.83 -16.39 -12.03
N GLY A 336 -16.40 -15.46 -12.79
CA GLY A 336 -15.74 -14.84 -13.93
C GLY A 336 -14.89 -13.62 -13.53
N GLU A 337 -13.97 -13.26 -14.43
CA GLU A 337 -13.07 -12.12 -14.25
C GLU A 337 -13.53 -10.93 -15.09
N PHE A 338 -13.33 -9.74 -14.56
CA PHE A 338 -13.47 -8.51 -15.32
C PHE A 338 -12.27 -7.58 -15.12
N ARG A 339 -11.92 -6.85 -16.18
CA ARG A 339 -10.98 -5.74 -16.16
C ARG A 339 -11.69 -4.48 -16.60
N LEU A 340 -11.81 -3.52 -15.68
CA LEU A 340 -12.36 -2.19 -15.92
C LEU A 340 -11.22 -1.21 -16.17
N ILE A 341 -11.27 -0.52 -17.32
CA ILE A 341 -10.34 0.55 -17.69
C ILE A 341 -11.10 1.87 -17.70
N ILE A 342 -10.58 2.83 -16.95
CA ILE A 342 -11.17 4.16 -16.78
C ILE A 342 -10.10 5.18 -17.15
N ASP A 343 -10.43 6.10 -18.05
CA ASP A 343 -9.58 7.24 -18.39
C ASP A 343 -10.17 8.54 -17.83
N ALA A 344 -9.31 9.51 -17.55
CA ALA A 344 -9.76 10.87 -17.24
C ALA A 344 -10.46 11.47 -18.46
N ALA A 345 -11.56 12.21 -18.25
CA ALA A 345 -12.39 12.71 -19.35
C ALA A 345 -11.74 13.86 -20.15
N ASP A 346 -10.76 14.54 -19.56
CA ASP A 346 -9.97 15.60 -20.17
C ASP A 346 -8.78 15.09 -21.00
N LYS A 347 -8.64 13.77 -21.15
CA LYS A 347 -7.67 13.18 -22.05
C LYS A 347 -8.17 13.44 -23.48
N GLU A 348 -7.52 14.38 -24.17
CA GLU A 348 -7.57 14.40 -25.63
C GLU A 348 -7.17 13.00 -26.14
N GLY A 349 -7.83 12.51 -27.19
CA GLY A 349 -7.67 11.14 -27.70
C GLY A 349 -6.20 10.73 -27.87
N PRO A 350 -5.91 9.42 -28.00
CA PRO A 350 -4.58 8.87 -27.76
C PRO A 350 -3.50 9.66 -28.51
N GLU A 351 -2.67 10.40 -27.77
CA GLU A 351 -1.43 10.93 -28.33
C GLU A 351 -0.57 9.73 -28.71
N SER A 352 -0.55 9.40 -30.00
CA SER A 352 0.52 8.65 -30.63
C SER A 352 1.78 9.51 -30.55
N GLY A 353 2.44 9.51 -29.39
CA GLY A 353 3.53 10.42 -29.07
C GLY A 353 4.57 9.73 -28.22
N THR A 354 5.65 9.32 -28.87
CA THR A 354 6.91 8.82 -28.30
C THR A 354 7.63 9.92 -27.50
N GLY A 355 7.08 10.32 -26.35
CA GLY A 355 7.80 11.11 -25.36
C GLY A 355 8.72 10.20 -24.54
N PRO A 356 9.91 10.67 -24.11
CA PRO A 356 10.78 9.88 -23.27
C PRO A 356 10.07 9.66 -21.94
N GLY A 357 9.62 8.42 -21.69
CA GLY A 357 9.11 8.01 -20.39
C GLY A 357 10.17 8.33 -19.35
N TRP A 358 9.82 9.15 -18.36
CA TRP A 358 10.69 9.41 -17.23
C TRP A 358 10.55 8.25 -16.25
N TRP A 359 11.32 7.19 -16.49
CA TRP A 359 11.68 6.17 -15.48
C TRP A 359 13.00 5.48 -15.83
#